data_AF-A0A3N5UHN0-F1
#
_entry.id   AF-A0A3N5UHN0-F1
#
_cell.length_a   1.000
_cell.length_b   1.000
_cell.length_c   1.000
_cell.angle_alpha   90.00
_cell.angle_beta   90.00
_cell.angle_gamma   90.00
#
_symmetry.space_group_name_H-M   'P 1'
#
loop_
_entity.id
_entity.type
_entity.pdbx_description
1 polymer ?
#
loop_
_entity_poly.entity_id
_entity_poly.type
_entity_poly.pdbx_seq_one_letter_code
_entity_poly.pdbx_strand_id
1 'polypeptide(L)'
;MGWEKDLPPGERLVACFRPFLEHLAGSDLSPKTIQKHVDNLWVLGGEIIRDLNEDASLRKLPVDRLVHNAVDADGGPLMHNGSEEEQRSFDSTCRRLHRFLTHTGRARPLRGEKGSRQAPLVGDQQSRP
;
A
#
# COMPACT_ATOMS: atom_id res chain seq x y z
N MET A 1 14.38 -15.79 -4.96
CA MET A 1 14.39 -15.78 -3.48
C MET A 1 14.85 -14.40 -3.04
N GLY A 2 14.02 -13.70 -2.26
CA GLY A 2 14.25 -12.32 -1.82
C GLY A 2 15.41 -12.20 -0.82
N TRP A 3 16.07 -11.04 -0.81
CA TRP A 3 17.14 -10.73 0.13
C TRP A 3 16.55 -10.18 1.43
N GLU A 4 17.25 -10.32 2.56
CA GLU A 4 16.79 -9.81 3.88
C GLU A 4 16.45 -8.30 3.85
N LYS A 5 17.03 -7.58 2.89
CA LYS A 5 16.80 -6.16 2.62
C LYS A 5 15.40 -5.87 2.09
N ASP A 6 14.70 -6.89 1.58
CA ASP A 6 13.38 -6.81 0.97
C ASP A 6 12.28 -7.14 2.00
N LEU A 7 12.66 -7.57 3.21
CA LEU A 7 11.75 -7.81 4.33
C LEU A 7 11.00 -6.52 4.76
N PRO A 8 11.68 -5.38 5.05
CA PRO A 8 10.99 -4.15 5.42
C PRO A 8 10.02 -3.58 4.36
N PRO A 9 10.35 -3.53 3.05
CA PRO A 9 9.36 -3.13 2.04
C PRO A 9 8.26 -4.19 1.84
N GLY A 10 8.58 -5.49 1.96
CA GLY A 10 7.62 -6.58 1.87
C GLY A 10 6.56 -6.54 2.98
N GLU A 11 6.94 -6.32 4.23
CA GLU A 11 6.00 -6.17 5.35
C GLU A 11 5.06 -4.98 5.14
N ARG A 12 5.59 -3.86 4.64
CA ARG A 12 4.79 -2.66 4.33
C ARG A 12 3.83 -2.89 3.16
N LEU A 13 4.24 -3.66 2.15
CA LEU A 13 3.37 -4.09 1.05
C LEU A 13 2.20 -4.91 1.59
N VAL A 14 2.48 -5.93 2.41
CA VAL A 14 1.44 -6.77 3.03
C VAL A 14 0.50 -5.93 3.89
N ALA A 15 1.02 -4.97 4.66
CA ALA A 15 0.20 -4.05 5.45
C ALA A 15 -0.71 -3.16 4.60
N CYS A 16 -0.28 -2.76 3.40
CA CYS A 16 -1.09 -2.01 2.45
C CYS A 16 -2.17 -2.89 1.80
N PHE A 17 -1.85 -4.15 1.51
CA PHE A 17 -2.76 -5.10 0.86
C PHE A 17 -3.79 -5.70 1.81
N ARG A 18 -3.49 -5.83 3.10
CA ARG A 18 -4.40 -6.38 4.12
C ARG A 18 -5.82 -5.77 4.10
N PRO A 19 -6.02 -4.44 4.17
CA PRO A 19 -7.36 -3.86 4.15
C PRO A 19 -8.11 -4.13 2.83
N PHE A 20 -7.39 -4.28 1.72
CA PHE A 20 -7.99 -4.67 0.44
C PHE A 20 -8.43 -6.14 0.46
N LEU A 21 -7.63 -7.04 1.03
CA LEU A 21 -7.99 -8.45 1.20
C LEU A 21 -9.20 -8.63 2.12
N GLU A 22 -9.27 -7.86 3.21
CA GLU A 22 -10.46 -7.83 4.09
C GLU A 22 -11.70 -7.35 3.34
N HIS A 23 -11.55 -6.33 2.47
CA HIS A 23 -12.64 -5.86 1.62
C HIS A 23 -13.09 -6.91 0.59
N LEU A 24 -12.15 -7.69 0.02
CA LEU A 24 -12.48 -8.81 -0.87
C LEU A 24 -13.20 -9.93 -0.12
N ALA A 25 -12.76 -10.25 1.11
CA ALA A 25 -13.39 -11.26 1.95
C ALA A 25 -14.81 -10.87 2.41
N GLY A 26 -15.08 -9.57 2.58
CA GLY A 26 -16.41 -9.03 2.85
C GLY A 26 -17.28 -8.81 1.61
N SER A 27 -16.77 -9.10 0.41
CA SER A 27 -17.53 -9.03 -0.84
C SER A 27 -18.18 -10.38 -1.18
N ASP A 28 -19.26 -10.37 -1.98
CA ASP A 28 -19.93 -11.57 -2.54
C ASP A 28 -19.10 -12.32 -3.61
N LEU A 29 -17.78 -12.43 -3.43
CA LEU A 29 -16.90 -13.16 -4.34
C LEU A 29 -16.76 -14.62 -3.90
N SER A 30 -16.71 -15.52 -4.89
CA SER A 30 -16.37 -16.91 -4.64
C SER A 30 -14.92 -17.01 -4.11
N PRO A 31 -14.61 -17.95 -3.19
CA PRO A 31 -13.26 -18.17 -2.68
C PRO A 31 -12.22 -18.39 -3.80
N LYS A 32 -12.62 -19.01 -4.92
CA LYS A 32 -11.76 -19.19 -6.09
C LYS A 32 -11.38 -17.85 -6.74
N THR A 33 -12.30 -16.89 -6.76
CA THR A 33 -12.07 -15.54 -7.30
C THR A 33 -11.23 -14.70 -6.34
N ILE A 34 -11.47 -14.82 -5.03
CA ILE A 34 -10.65 -14.17 -4.00
C ILE A 34 -9.20 -14.67 -4.11
N GLN A 35 -9.01 -15.99 -4.22
CA GLN A 35 -7.69 -16.59 -4.41
C GLN A 35 -7.01 -16.03 -5.66
N LYS A 36 -7.71 -15.97 -6.80
CA LYS A 36 -7.15 -15.37 -8.03
C LYS A 36 -6.71 -13.91 -7.83
N HIS A 37 -7.47 -13.11 -7.07
CA HIS A 37 -7.06 -11.74 -6.74
C HIS A 37 -5.85 -11.72 -5.79
N VAL A 38 -5.77 -12.63 -4.82
CA VAL A 38 -4.60 -12.78 -3.93
C VAL A 38 -3.34 -13.15 -4.74
N ASP A 39 -3.43 -14.11 -5.65
CA ASP A 39 -2.34 -14.51 -6.54
C ASP A 39 -1.89 -13.32 -7.41
N ASN A 40 -2.82 -12.57 -7.99
CA ASN A 40 -2.49 -11.36 -8.75
C ASN A 40 -1.80 -10.29 -7.88
N LEU A 41 -2.23 -10.11 -6.62
CA LEU A 41 -1.54 -9.18 -5.70
C LEU A 41 -0.14 -9.65 -5.34
N TRP A 42 0.06 -10.96 -5.20
CA TRP A 42 1.38 -11.54 -4.96
C TRP A 42 2.33 -11.21 -6.12
N VAL A 43 1.87 -11.36 -7.37
CA VAL A 43 2.64 -10.96 -8.57
C VAL A 43 2.97 -9.47 -8.54
N LEU A 44 1.99 -8.60 -8.22
CA LEU A 44 2.22 -7.15 -8.11
C LEU A 44 3.28 -6.80 -7.06
N GLY A 45 3.23 -7.45 -5.88
CA GLY A 45 4.25 -7.26 -4.84
C GLY A 45 5.64 -7.68 -5.30
N GLY A 46 5.72 -8.77 -6.08
CA GLY A 46 6.96 -9.24 -6.70
C GLY A 46 7.55 -8.22 -7.68
N GLU A 47 6.72 -7.61 -8.52
CA GLU A 47 7.16 -6.56 -9.45
C GLU A 47 7.67 -5.32 -8.72
N ILE A 48 6.98 -4.86 -7.67
CA ILE A 48 7.44 -3.72 -6.86
C ILE A 48 8.78 -4.03 -6.18
N ILE A 49 8.96 -5.24 -5.63
CA ILE A 49 10.24 -5.65 -5.03
C ILE A 49 11.34 -5.74 -6.09
N ARG A 50 11.01 -6.20 -7.30
CA ARG A 50 11.94 -6.23 -8.42
C ARG A 50 12.39 -4.82 -8.80
N ASP A 51 11.46 -3.89 -8.99
CA ASP A 51 11.75 -2.47 -9.20
C ASP A 51 12.61 -1.88 -8.08
N LEU A 52 12.33 -2.20 -6.82
CA LEU A 52 13.13 -1.77 -5.66
C LEU A 52 14.57 -2.32 -5.64
N ASN A 53 14.79 -3.46 -6.29
CA ASN A 53 16.10 -4.07 -6.39
C ASN A 53 16.87 -3.57 -7.63
N GLU A 54 16.17 -3.24 -8.71
CA GLU A 54 16.74 -2.64 -9.91
C GLU A 54 17.06 -1.14 -9.69
N ASP A 55 16.19 -0.39 -9.03
CA ASP A 55 16.37 1.02 -8.73
C ASP A 55 16.38 1.30 -7.22
N ALA A 56 17.59 1.51 -6.68
CA ALA A 56 17.80 1.83 -5.27
C ALA A 56 17.15 3.16 -4.84
N SER A 57 16.76 4.03 -5.78
CA SER A 57 16.07 5.30 -5.49
C SER A 57 14.63 5.06 -5.04
N LEU A 58 14.00 3.99 -5.52
CA LEU A 58 12.64 3.60 -5.15
C LEU A 58 12.55 3.16 -3.69
N ARG A 59 13.66 2.68 -3.10
CA ARG A 59 13.74 2.33 -1.66
C ARG A 59 13.51 3.52 -0.73
N LYS A 60 13.69 4.75 -1.23
CA LYS A 60 13.43 5.98 -0.48
C LYS A 60 11.95 6.38 -0.52
N LEU A 61 11.16 5.81 -1.43
CA LEU A 61 9.76 6.13 -1.57
C LEU A 61 8.90 5.32 -0.59
N PRO A 62 7.80 5.91 -0.07
CA PRO A 62 6.84 5.16 0.71
C PRO A 62 6.14 4.11 -0.18
N VAL A 63 5.92 2.91 0.37
CA VAL A 63 5.27 1.80 -0.33
C VAL A 63 3.92 2.17 -0.91
N ASP A 64 3.15 3.03 -0.23
CA ASP A 64 1.88 3.55 -0.74
C ASP A 64 2.02 4.22 -2.11
N ARG A 65 3.09 5.03 -2.29
CA ARG A 65 3.39 5.68 -3.56
C ARG A 65 3.90 4.68 -4.58
N LEU A 66 4.68 3.68 -4.18
CA LEU A 66 5.13 2.62 -5.09
C LEU A 66 3.94 1.81 -5.64
N VAL A 67 3.01 1.43 -4.78
CA VAL A 67 1.78 0.75 -5.18
C VAL A 67 0.96 1.65 -6.11
N HIS A 68 0.76 2.92 -5.77
CA HIS A 68 0.03 3.86 -6.63
C HIS A 68 0.74 4.14 -7.97
N ASN A 69 2.07 4.05 -8.03
CA ASN A 69 2.81 4.23 -9.28
C ASN A 69 2.79 2.96 -10.14
N ALA A 70 2.62 1.80 -9.50
CA ALA A 70 2.50 0.51 -10.17
C ALA A 70 1.07 0.22 -10.66
N VAL A 71 0.03 0.68 -9.95
CA VAL A 71 -1.38 0.49 -10.36
C VAL A 71 -2.03 1.81 -10.77
N ASP A 72 -2.62 1.83 -11.96
CA ASP A 72 -3.29 3.00 -12.52
C ASP A 72 -4.74 2.68 -12.92
N ALA A 73 -5.48 3.69 -13.40
CA ALA A 73 -6.86 3.56 -13.82
C ALA A 73 -7.05 2.67 -15.06
N ASP A 74 -6.01 2.53 -15.88
CA ASP A 74 -6.01 1.64 -17.05
C ASP A 74 -5.71 0.19 -16.67
N GLY A 75 -4.90 -0.03 -15.63
CA GLY A 75 -4.36 -1.36 -15.35
C GLY A 75 -3.18 -1.40 -14.38
N GLY A 76 -2.47 -2.52 -14.39
CA GLY A 76 -1.19 -2.73 -13.70
C GLY A 76 -0.03 -2.97 -14.68
N PRO A 77 1.18 -3.24 -14.19
CA PRO A 77 2.32 -3.55 -15.05
C PRO A 77 2.03 -4.75 -15.96
N LEU A 78 2.65 -4.75 -17.14
CA LEU A 78 2.60 -5.85 -18.08
C LEU A 78 3.31 -7.08 -17.49
N MET A 79 2.56 -8.16 -17.27
CA MET A 79 3.13 -9.43 -16.84
C MET A 79 3.97 -10.01 -17.97
N HIS A 80 5.28 -10.11 -17.74
CA HIS A 80 6.24 -10.57 -18.74
C HIS A 80 6.00 -12.01 -19.22
N ASN A 81 5.25 -12.81 -18.47
CA ASN A 81 5.08 -14.25 -18.68
C ASN A 81 3.61 -14.72 -18.56
N GLY A 82 2.65 -13.79 -18.62
CA GLY A 82 1.22 -14.09 -18.46
C GLY A 82 0.47 -14.17 -19.79
N SER A 83 -0.56 -15.01 -19.86
CA SER A 83 -1.50 -15.03 -21.00
C SER A 83 -2.35 -13.74 -21.02
N GLU A 84 -2.96 -13.39 -22.16
CA GLU A 84 -3.88 -12.23 -22.23
C GLU A 84 -5.01 -12.30 -21.20
N GLU A 85 -5.52 -13.50 -20.91
CA GLU A 85 -6.56 -13.70 -19.90
C GLU A 85 -6.05 -13.45 -18.47
N GLU A 86 -4.80 -13.78 -18.21
CA GLU A 86 -4.15 -13.50 -16.93
C GLU A 86 -3.89 -12.01 -16.79
N GLN A 87 -3.38 -11.36 -17.85
CA GLN A 87 -3.20 -9.91 -17.90
C GLN A 87 -4.52 -9.18 -17.65
N ARG A 88 -5.62 -9.56 -18.32
CA ARG A 88 -6.95 -8.98 -18.06
C ARG A 88 -7.41 -9.19 -16.61
N SER A 89 -7.16 -10.36 -16.03
CA SER A 89 -7.51 -10.63 -14.64
C SER A 89 -6.66 -9.79 -13.67
N PHE A 90 -5.39 -9.60 -14.00
CA PHE A 90 -4.46 -8.78 -13.25
C PHE A 90 -4.82 -7.30 -13.34
N ASP A 91 -5.10 -6.79 -14.53
CA ASP A 91 -5.58 -5.41 -14.76
C ASP A 91 -6.89 -5.12 -14.04
N SER A 92 -7.81 -6.09 -14.03
CA SER A 92 -9.06 -5.99 -13.26
C SER A 92 -8.77 -5.87 -11.76
N THR A 93 -7.80 -6.63 -11.26
CA THR A 93 -7.37 -6.57 -9.85
C THR A 93 -6.71 -5.24 -9.53
N CYS A 94 -5.81 -4.76 -10.40
CA CYS A 94 -5.11 -3.48 -10.26
C CYS A 94 -6.08 -2.30 -10.29
N ARG A 95 -7.05 -2.30 -11.21
CA ARG A 95 -8.11 -1.28 -11.25
C ARG A 95 -8.95 -1.27 -9.97
N ARG A 96 -9.28 -2.44 -9.43
CA ARG A 96 -10.06 -2.58 -8.20
C ARG A 96 -9.26 -2.10 -6.98
N LEU A 97 -7.97 -2.42 -6.93
CA LEU A 97 -7.04 -1.91 -5.92
C LEU A 97 -6.88 -0.39 -6.03
N HIS A 98 -6.63 0.15 -7.22
CA HIS A 98 -6.54 1.59 -7.46
C HIS A 98 -7.82 2.32 -7.02
N ARG A 99 -9.00 1.77 -7.35
CA ARG A 99 -10.29 2.31 -6.88
C ARG A 99 -10.42 2.26 -5.37
N PHE A 100 -9.99 1.17 -4.74
CA PHE A 100 -9.99 1.01 -3.28
C PHE A 100 -9.05 2.03 -2.62
N LEU A 101 -7.83 2.19 -3.12
CA LEU A 101 -6.86 3.17 -2.63
C LEU A 101 -7.34 4.60 -2.84
N THR A 102 -7.97 4.91 -3.98
CA THR A 102 -8.56 6.23 -4.25
C THR A 102 -9.75 6.53 -3.32
N HIS A 103 -10.60 5.53 -3.03
CA HIS A 103 -11.73 5.69 -2.10
C HIS A 103 -11.29 5.76 -0.63
N THR A 104 -10.31 4.94 -0.23
CA THR A 104 -9.77 4.94 1.14
C THR A 104 -8.85 6.13 1.41
N GLY A 105 -8.15 6.63 0.40
CA GLY A 105 -7.38 7.88 0.44
C GLY A 105 -8.26 9.12 0.60
N ARG A 106 -9.50 9.09 0.11
CA ARG A 106 -10.50 10.14 0.38
C ARG A 106 -11.18 9.99 1.75
N ALA A 107 -11.19 8.79 2.33
CA ALA A 107 -11.93 8.46 3.54
C ALA A 107 -11.06 8.31 4.81
N ARG A 108 -9.88 8.92 4.88
CA ARG A 108 -9.07 8.87 6.12
C ARG A 108 -8.22 10.12 6.42
N PRO A 109 -8.80 11.08 7.15
CA PRO A 109 -8.15 11.65 8.32
C PRO A 109 -8.64 10.89 9.57
N LEU A 110 -7.95 9.80 9.93
CA LEU A 110 -7.96 9.31 11.32
C LEU A 110 -6.74 9.97 11.98
N ARG A 111 -6.82 11.23 12.40
CA ARG A 111 -7.21 11.68 13.74
C ARG A 111 -6.55 10.83 14.85
N GLY A 112 -5.48 11.38 15.42
CA GLY A 112 -5.34 11.40 16.88
C GLY A 112 -4.10 10.76 17.49
N GLU A 113 -2.90 11.30 17.21
CA GLU A 113 -1.96 11.51 18.33
C GLU A 113 -2.05 12.97 18.73
N LYS A 114 -2.79 13.18 19.81
CA LYS A 114 -2.99 14.47 20.45
C LYS A 114 -1.63 15.01 20.87
N GLY A 115 -1.40 16.28 20.57
CA GLY A 115 -0.24 17.01 21.06
C GLY A 115 -0.04 16.79 22.55
N SER A 116 1.20 16.45 22.91
CA SER A 116 1.70 16.52 24.27
C SER A 116 1.47 17.93 24.80
N ARG A 117 0.42 18.07 25.61
CA ARG A 117 0.31 19.15 26.59
C ARG A 117 1.35 18.87 27.67
N GLN A 118 2.30 19.79 27.83
CA GLN A 118 2.88 20.30 29.08
C GLN A 118 4.09 21.17 28.69
N ALA A 119 4.24 22.44 29.06
CA ALA A 119 3.45 23.35 29.88
C ALA A 119 3.87 24.79 29.49
N PRO A 120 3.01 25.82 29.65
CA PRO A 120 3.50 27.19 29.69
C PRO A 120 4.31 27.36 30.99
N LEU A 121 5.59 27.70 30.85
CA LEU A 121 6.40 28.20 31.96
C LEU A 121 5.71 29.45 32.46
N VAL A 122 5.09 29.32 33.63
CA VAL A 122 4.50 30.43 34.39
C VAL A 122 5.56 31.49 34.57
N GLY A 123 5.19 32.73 34.25
CA GLY A 123 6.05 33.88 34.41
C GLY A 123 6.45 34.04 35.87
N ASP A 124 7.76 34.04 36.09
CA ASP A 124 8.38 34.47 37.33
C ASP A 124 8.23 35.99 37.42
N GLN A 125 7.16 36.43 38.09
CA GLN A 125 7.01 37.79 38.55
C GLN A 125 7.20 37.82 40.06
N GLN A 126 8.08 38.76 40.47
CA GLN A 126 8.28 39.35 41.79
C GLN A 126 9.30 38.69 42.71
N SER A 127 10.47 39.34 42.79
CA SER A 127 10.92 39.97 44.04
C SER A 127 12.04 41.00 43.80
N ARG A 128 11.65 42.28 43.72
CA ARG A 128 12.37 43.49 44.18
C ARG A 128 11.27 44.45 44.64
N PRO A 129 11.41 45.14 45.77
CA PRO A 129 12.44 46.17 45.99
C PRO A 129 13.56 45.77 46.95
#